data_AF-A0A2A6RLM0-F1
#
_entry.id   AF-A0A2A6RLM0-F1
#
_cell.length_a   1.000
_cell.length_b   1.000
_cell.length_c   1.000
_cell.angle_alpha   90.00
_cell.angle_beta   90.00
_cell.angle_gamma   90.00
#
_symmetry.space_group_name_H-M   'P 1'
#
loop_
_entity.id
_entity.type
_entity.pdbx_description
1 polymer ?
#
loop_
_entity_poly.entity_id
_entity_poly.type
_entity_poly.pdbx_seq_one_letter_code
_entity_poly.pdbx_strand_id
1 'polypeptide(L)'
;MAKKSSKQNQPNPALRLSTLSPRLKQLTADQALALPSLETELSRLTNGLKPASFLPILVNTLVLLPDQQQERINPSIGQWLQAQGLIDALAQLEANQNFTGTSRNLVRHWLEAAGTTLAPIEEVTPDDLFIAAYTVGNESQSSLALFWYKDERRRQVQSLMFLIDHEPPWEGALKDIAYKPFRNADIAMEEYFKVWEDAPDPPEELDRVDAMQQFWASLRQNQAQGIRLPVDFIAVLPQTLVALYTLSDHPEVSPLSQEELLALAQEGQSPERIRKEEQLHGYQMRRPDGSVMRIMRPPDEPL
;
A
#
# COMPACT_ATOMS: atom_id res chain seq x y z
N MET A 1 -54.57 -22.45 30.77
CA MET A 1 -53.18 -22.77 30.38
C MET A 1 -52.73 -21.79 29.31
N ALA A 2 -51.95 -20.77 29.67
CA ALA A 2 -51.42 -19.81 28.71
C ALA A 2 -50.14 -20.36 28.06
N LYS A 3 -50.14 -20.55 26.74
CA LYS A 3 -48.94 -20.92 25.97
C LYS A 3 -47.96 -19.75 26.01
N LYS A 4 -46.81 -19.94 26.68
CA LYS A 4 -45.66 -19.03 26.59
C LYS A 4 -45.17 -19.05 25.14
N SER A 5 -45.38 -17.94 24.44
CA SER A 5 -44.74 -17.65 23.15
C SER A 5 -43.22 -17.71 23.33
N SER A 6 -42.59 -18.66 22.62
CA SER A 6 -41.15 -18.75 22.48
C SER A 6 -40.65 -17.49 21.76
N LYS A 7 -39.98 -16.59 22.48
CA LYS A 7 -39.24 -15.49 21.87
C LYS A 7 -38.11 -16.12 21.06
N GLN A 8 -38.28 -16.10 19.74
CA GLN A 8 -37.25 -16.47 18.77
C GLN A 8 -36.02 -15.58 19.06
N ASN A 9 -35.00 -16.15 19.70
CA ASN A 9 -33.76 -15.43 20.03
C ASN A 9 -33.14 -14.94 18.73
N GLN A 10 -33.21 -13.63 18.49
CA GLN A 10 -32.48 -13.03 17.40
C GLN A 10 -30.97 -13.27 17.64
N PRO A 11 -30.21 -13.71 16.63
CA PRO A 11 -28.78 -13.96 16.79
C PRO A 11 -28.07 -12.68 17.24
N ASN A 12 -27.01 -12.85 18.05
CA ASN A 12 -26.17 -11.75 18.53
C ASN A 12 -25.75 -10.82 17.36
N PRO A 13 -25.95 -9.49 17.47
CA PRO A 13 -25.53 -8.52 16.45
C PRO A 13 -24.07 -8.67 15.99
N ALA A 14 -23.16 -9.03 16.89
CA ALA A 14 -21.75 -9.27 16.56
C ALA A 14 -21.57 -10.47 15.60
N LEU A 15 -22.31 -11.56 15.82
CA LEU A 15 -22.29 -12.74 14.94
C LEU A 15 -22.89 -12.44 13.57
N ARG A 16 -23.88 -11.55 13.50
CA ARG A 16 -24.46 -11.11 12.21
C ARG A 16 -23.48 -10.26 11.41
N LEU A 17 -22.78 -9.34 12.06
CA LEU A 17 -21.73 -8.54 11.41
C LEU A 17 -20.58 -9.42 10.91
N SER A 18 -20.12 -10.38 11.70
CA SER A 18 -19.01 -11.27 11.30
C SER A 18 -19.38 -12.23 10.16
N THR A 19 -20.67 -12.54 10.00
CA THR A 19 -21.16 -13.44 8.92
C THR A 19 -21.61 -12.70 7.67
N LEU A 20 -21.75 -11.36 7.71
CA LEU A 20 -22.23 -10.55 6.60
C LEU A 20 -21.33 -10.69 5.35
N SER A 21 -20.02 -10.47 5.49
CA SER A 21 -19.10 -10.54 4.36
C SER A 21 -19.00 -11.95 3.75
N PRO A 22 -18.79 -13.04 4.53
CA PRO A 22 -18.82 -14.40 3.99
C PRO A 22 -20.13 -14.75 3.29
N ARG A 23 -21.27 -14.34 3.86
CA ARG A 23 -22.59 -14.67 3.31
C ARG A 23 -22.86 -13.90 2.01
N LEU A 24 -22.46 -12.64 1.93
CA LEU A 24 -22.56 -11.84 0.71
C LEU A 24 -21.75 -12.47 -0.42
N LYS A 25 -20.50 -12.85 -0.16
CA LYS A 25 -19.65 -13.52 -1.16
C LYS A 25 -20.30 -14.81 -1.67
N GLN A 26 -20.94 -15.58 -0.79
CA GLN A 26 -21.64 -16.79 -1.20
C GLN A 26 -22.86 -16.49 -2.08
N LEU A 27 -23.64 -15.47 -1.76
CA LEU A 27 -24.82 -15.08 -2.55
C LEU A 27 -24.42 -14.56 -3.92
N THR A 28 -23.38 -13.75 -4.00
CA THR A 28 -22.96 -13.11 -5.25
C THR A 28 -22.18 -14.06 -6.16
N ALA A 29 -21.57 -15.12 -5.61
CA ALA A 29 -20.95 -16.19 -6.40
C ALA A 29 -21.97 -17.04 -7.18
N ASP A 30 -23.24 -17.06 -6.76
CA ASP A 30 -24.29 -17.77 -7.48
C ASP A 30 -24.74 -16.98 -8.72
N GLN A 31 -24.37 -17.47 -9.91
CA GLN A 31 -24.78 -16.85 -11.17
C GLN A 31 -26.30 -16.91 -11.37
N ALA A 32 -27.00 -17.85 -10.73
CA ALA A 32 -28.45 -17.98 -10.79
C ALA A 32 -29.18 -17.12 -9.74
N LEU A 33 -28.47 -16.30 -8.96
CA LEU A 33 -29.08 -15.44 -7.94
C LEU A 33 -30.11 -14.51 -8.57
N ALA A 34 -31.38 -14.68 -8.20
CA ALA A 34 -32.42 -13.70 -8.47
C ALA A 34 -32.20 -12.46 -7.60
N LEU A 35 -32.13 -11.27 -8.21
CA LEU A 35 -31.91 -10.00 -7.51
C LEU A 35 -32.90 -9.76 -6.34
N PRO A 36 -34.22 -10.07 -6.45
CA PRO A 36 -35.13 -9.95 -5.31
C PRO A 36 -34.76 -10.83 -4.10
N SER A 37 -34.10 -11.97 -4.34
CA SER A 37 -33.61 -12.84 -3.27
C SER A 37 -32.43 -12.22 -2.53
N LEU A 38 -31.59 -11.46 -3.24
CA LEU A 38 -30.46 -10.72 -2.63
C LEU A 38 -30.97 -9.65 -1.67
N GLU A 39 -31.93 -8.84 -2.08
CA GLU A 39 -32.51 -7.76 -1.27
C GLU A 39 -33.19 -8.29 -0.01
N THR A 40 -33.92 -9.40 -0.14
CA THR A 40 -34.57 -10.08 0.99
C THR A 40 -33.54 -10.57 2.00
N GLU A 41 -32.46 -11.19 1.51
CA GLU A 41 -31.39 -11.72 2.35
C GLU A 41 -30.58 -10.60 3.02
N LEU A 42 -30.29 -9.51 2.30
CA LEU A 42 -29.67 -8.30 2.84
C LEU A 42 -30.50 -7.72 3.98
N SER A 43 -31.80 -7.56 3.76
CA SER A 43 -32.73 -7.07 4.79
C SER A 43 -32.71 -7.99 6.01
N ARG A 44 -32.70 -9.32 5.81
CA ARG A 44 -32.63 -10.30 6.89
C ARG A 44 -31.34 -10.23 7.70
N LEU A 45 -30.20 -10.05 7.02
CA LEU A 45 -28.87 -10.00 7.63
C LEU A 45 -28.63 -8.68 8.39
N THR A 46 -29.18 -7.58 7.88
CA THR A 46 -28.96 -6.23 8.41
C THR A 46 -30.02 -5.77 9.40
N ASN A 47 -31.17 -6.46 9.48
CA ASN A 47 -32.25 -6.12 10.41
C ASN A 47 -31.75 -6.01 11.87
N GLY A 48 -31.97 -4.85 12.48
CA GLY A 48 -31.57 -4.53 13.85
C GLY A 48 -30.12 -4.08 14.01
N LEU A 49 -29.34 -3.98 12.92
CA LEU A 49 -27.99 -3.44 12.94
C LEU A 49 -28.00 -1.92 12.66
N LYS A 50 -27.07 -1.19 13.29
CA LYS A 50 -26.88 0.23 13.00
C LYS A 50 -26.23 0.39 11.61
N PRO A 51 -26.70 1.32 10.75
CA PRO A 51 -26.11 1.56 9.42
C PRO A 51 -24.59 1.75 9.44
N ALA A 52 -24.08 2.56 10.36
CA ALA A 52 -22.64 2.80 10.53
C ALA A 52 -21.81 1.53 10.81
N SER A 53 -22.43 0.46 11.32
CA SER A 53 -21.74 -0.79 11.63
C SER A 53 -21.69 -1.76 10.45
N PHE A 54 -22.69 -1.77 9.56
CA PHE A 54 -22.77 -2.76 8.48
C PHE A 54 -22.53 -2.19 7.08
N LEU A 55 -22.84 -0.92 6.81
CA LEU A 55 -22.64 -0.32 5.49
C LEU A 55 -21.17 -0.38 5.02
N PRO A 56 -20.16 -0.10 5.88
CA PRO A 56 -18.76 -0.29 5.49
C PRO A 56 -18.42 -1.74 5.11
N ILE A 57 -18.95 -2.71 5.85
CA ILE A 57 -18.73 -4.14 5.56
C ILE A 57 -19.37 -4.52 4.23
N LEU A 58 -20.60 -4.04 3.98
CA LEU A 58 -21.32 -4.28 2.73
C LEU A 58 -20.54 -3.71 1.54
N VAL A 59 -20.19 -2.42 1.56
CA VAL A 59 -19.45 -1.74 0.49
C VAL A 59 -18.12 -2.45 0.23
N ASN A 60 -17.29 -2.63 1.26
CA ASN A 60 -15.98 -3.27 1.12
C ASN A 60 -16.09 -4.72 0.63
N THR A 61 -17.20 -5.41 0.88
CA THR A 61 -17.41 -6.77 0.34
C THR A 61 -17.77 -6.73 -1.13
N LEU A 62 -18.63 -5.78 -1.55
CA LEU A 62 -19.12 -5.67 -2.92
C LEU A 62 -18.04 -5.17 -3.89
N VAL A 63 -17.17 -4.27 -3.44
CA VAL A 63 -16.02 -3.75 -4.22
C VAL A 63 -15.03 -4.84 -4.60
N LEU A 64 -14.97 -5.94 -3.85
CA LEU A 64 -14.08 -7.07 -4.12
C LEU A 64 -14.65 -8.07 -5.14
N LEU A 65 -15.86 -7.82 -5.66
CA LEU A 65 -16.45 -8.68 -6.68
C LEU A 65 -15.88 -8.33 -8.07
N PRO A 66 -15.84 -9.28 -9.02
CA PRO A 66 -15.51 -8.97 -10.41
C PRO A 66 -16.46 -7.92 -11.00
N ASP A 67 -15.96 -7.05 -11.88
CA ASP A 67 -16.71 -5.91 -12.44
C ASP A 67 -18.07 -6.31 -13.03
N GLN A 68 -18.11 -7.40 -13.79
CA GLN A 68 -19.35 -7.93 -14.37
C GLN A 68 -20.40 -8.30 -13.31
N GLN A 69 -19.97 -8.77 -12.13
CA GLN A 69 -20.87 -9.05 -11.02
C GLN A 69 -21.33 -7.75 -10.34
N GLN A 70 -20.43 -6.78 -10.17
CA GLN A 70 -20.77 -5.48 -9.60
C GLN A 70 -21.82 -4.77 -10.47
N GLU A 71 -21.60 -4.65 -11.78
CA GLU A 71 -22.54 -4.04 -12.72
C GLU A 71 -23.93 -4.67 -12.64
N ARG A 72 -24.00 -5.99 -12.51
CA ARG A 72 -25.26 -6.73 -12.42
C ARG A 72 -26.05 -6.41 -11.15
N ILE A 73 -25.38 -6.32 -10.00
CA ILE A 73 -26.06 -6.20 -8.70
C ILE A 73 -26.24 -4.76 -8.24
N ASN A 74 -25.38 -3.84 -8.68
CA ASN A 74 -25.35 -2.45 -8.22
C ASN A 74 -26.71 -1.73 -8.32
N PRO A 75 -27.50 -1.87 -9.41
CA PRO A 75 -28.82 -1.25 -9.48
C PRO A 75 -29.77 -1.75 -8.38
N SER A 76 -29.79 -3.06 -8.10
CA SER A 76 -30.64 -3.67 -7.07
C SER A 76 -30.18 -3.27 -5.67
N ILE A 77 -28.86 -3.20 -5.41
CA ILE A 77 -28.34 -2.68 -4.15
C ILE A 77 -28.73 -1.22 -3.93
N GLY A 78 -28.60 -0.37 -4.96
CA GLY A 78 -29.01 1.04 -4.89
C GLY A 78 -30.50 1.20 -4.57
N GLN A 79 -31.37 0.45 -5.27
CA GLN A 79 -32.81 0.43 -5.00
C GLN A 79 -33.13 -0.05 -3.58
N TRP A 80 -32.45 -1.11 -3.12
CA TRP A 80 -32.61 -1.62 -1.77
C TRP A 80 -32.19 -0.57 -0.71
N LEU A 81 -31.05 0.10 -0.89
CA LEU A 81 -30.59 1.17 0.00
C LEU A 81 -31.63 2.29 0.10
N GLN A 82 -32.23 2.68 -1.02
CA GLN A 82 -33.30 3.67 -1.06
C GLN A 82 -34.57 3.18 -0.34
N ALA A 83 -35.03 1.96 -0.64
CA ALA A 83 -36.22 1.37 -0.03
C ALA A 83 -36.09 1.19 1.48
N GLN A 84 -34.88 0.97 2.00
CA GLN A 84 -34.60 0.83 3.43
C GLN A 84 -34.31 2.18 4.14
N GLY A 85 -34.35 3.31 3.42
CA GLY A 85 -34.03 4.62 4.00
C GLY A 85 -32.56 4.74 4.45
N LEU A 86 -31.64 4.06 3.78
CA LEU A 86 -30.21 4.00 4.15
C LEU A 86 -29.36 5.05 3.42
N ILE A 87 -29.93 5.79 2.46
CA ILE A 87 -29.22 6.79 1.65
C ILE A 87 -28.60 7.89 2.52
N ASP A 88 -29.34 8.45 3.48
CA ASP A 88 -28.82 9.51 4.36
C ASP A 88 -27.66 9.01 5.25
N ALA A 89 -27.80 7.79 5.78
CA ALA A 89 -26.74 7.18 6.57
C ALA A 89 -25.49 6.90 5.73
N LEU A 90 -25.67 6.48 4.48
CA LEU A 90 -24.58 6.27 3.54
C LEU A 90 -23.89 7.59 3.17
N ALA A 91 -24.66 8.65 2.91
CA ALA A 91 -24.15 10.00 2.63
C ALA A 91 -23.37 10.55 3.82
N GLN A 92 -23.86 10.36 5.05
CA GLN A 92 -23.14 10.76 6.26
C GLN A 92 -21.83 9.99 6.43
N LEU A 93 -21.79 8.70 6.08
CA LEU A 93 -20.55 7.92 6.11
C LEU A 93 -19.55 8.39 5.04
N GLU A 94 -20.01 8.75 3.84
CA GLU A 94 -19.17 9.33 2.77
C GLU A 94 -18.61 10.69 3.17
N ALA A 95 -19.45 11.59 3.69
CA ALA A 95 -19.03 12.91 4.16
C ALA A 95 -18.01 12.84 5.30
N ASN A 96 -18.11 11.83 6.16
CA ASN A 96 -17.13 11.54 7.21
C ASN A 96 -15.88 10.78 6.71
N GLN A 97 -15.72 10.65 5.40
CA GLN A 97 -14.62 9.98 4.73
C GLN A 97 -14.41 8.54 5.23
N ASN A 98 -15.49 7.79 5.50
CA ASN A 98 -15.39 6.39 5.94
C ASN A 98 -15.14 5.41 4.79
N PHE A 99 -15.17 5.88 3.55
CA PHE A 99 -14.85 5.12 2.34
C PHE A 99 -13.69 5.80 1.60
N THR A 100 -12.82 5.02 0.97
CA THR A 100 -11.68 5.49 0.17
C THR A 100 -11.60 4.75 -1.17
N GLY A 101 -10.91 5.32 -2.16
CA GLY A 101 -10.67 4.69 -3.46
C GLY A 101 -11.93 4.09 -4.10
N THR A 102 -11.85 2.84 -4.56
CA THR A 102 -12.94 2.13 -5.24
C THR A 102 -14.22 2.02 -4.39
N SER A 103 -14.07 1.92 -3.07
CA SER A 103 -15.23 1.88 -2.16
C SER A 103 -15.96 3.22 -2.11
N ARG A 104 -15.22 4.33 -2.13
CA ARG A 104 -15.81 5.66 -2.21
C ARG A 104 -16.51 5.86 -3.55
N ASN A 105 -15.89 5.45 -4.65
CA ASN A 105 -16.49 5.53 -5.99
C ASN A 105 -17.81 4.77 -6.09
N LEU A 106 -17.86 3.54 -5.57
CA LEU A 106 -19.08 2.74 -5.54
C LEU A 106 -20.20 3.40 -4.72
N VAL A 107 -19.86 3.93 -3.54
CA VAL A 107 -20.81 4.63 -2.67
C VAL A 107 -21.37 5.88 -3.35
N ARG A 108 -20.49 6.70 -3.95
CA ARG A 108 -20.90 7.92 -4.65
C ARG A 108 -21.79 7.61 -5.84
N HIS A 109 -21.51 6.54 -6.59
CA HIS A 109 -22.40 6.06 -7.64
C HIS A 109 -23.83 5.78 -7.14
N TRP A 110 -23.98 5.10 -6.00
CA TRP A 110 -25.31 4.87 -5.42
C TRP A 110 -25.98 6.14 -4.90
N LEU A 111 -25.20 7.06 -4.29
CA LEU A 111 -25.72 8.32 -3.79
C LEU A 111 -26.19 9.24 -4.92
N GLU A 112 -25.44 9.31 -6.03
CA GLU A 112 -25.79 10.05 -7.24
C GLU A 112 -27.06 9.47 -7.88
N ALA A 113 -27.15 8.14 -8.00
CA ALA A 113 -28.35 7.46 -8.50
C ALA A 113 -29.59 7.74 -7.63
N ALA A 114 -29.39 7.99 -6.34
CA ALA A 114 -30.45 8.41 -5.42
C ALA A 114 -30.74 9.92 -5.44
N GLY A 115 -30.07 10.71 -6.28
CA GLY A 115 -30.24 12.16 -6.39
C GLY A 115 -29.56 12.97 -5.28
N THR A 116 -28.61 12.38 -4.55
CA THR A 116 -27.85 13.08 -3.51
C THR A 116 -26.83 14.01 -4.16
N THR A 117 -26.83 15.29 -3.78
CA THR A 117 -25.75 16.21 -4.17
C THR A 117 -24.50 15.90 -3.37
N LEU A 118 -23.41 15.58 -4.05
CA LEU A 118 -22.14 15.24 -3.42
C LEU A 118 -21.16 16.40 -3.50
N ALA A 119 -20.42 16.63 -2.43
CA ALA A 119 -19.23 17.47 -2.50
C ALA A 119 -18.23 16.86 -3.50
N PRO A 120 -17.40 17.67 -4.19
CA PRO A 120 -16.32 17.15 -5.02
C PRO A 120 -15.45 16.17 -4.23
N ILE A 121 -14.95 15.13 -4.90
CA ILE A 121 -13.87 14.33 -4.31
C ILE A 121 -12.67 15.27 -4.26
N GLU A 122 -12.13 15.47 -3.06
CA GLU A 122 -10.83 16.10 -2.90
C GLU A 122 -9.82 15.19 -3.61
N GLU A 123 -9.30 15.66 -4.74
CA GLU A 123 -8.25 14.94 -5.45
C GLU A 123 -7.02 14.93 -4.56
N VAL A 124 -6.66 13.75 -4.09
CA VAL A 124 -5.43 13.56 -3.34
C VAL A 124 -4.30 13.57 -4.35
N THR A 125 -3.54 14.66 -4.35
CA THR A 125 -2.37 14.80 -5.20
C THR A 125 -1.23 13.94 -4.66
N PRO A 126 -0.21 13.61 -5.46
CA PRO A 126 0.95 12.92 -4.94
C PRO A 126 1.68 13.70 -3.83
N ASP A 127 1.62 15.04 -3.85
CA ASP A 127 2.12 15.90 -2.77
C ASP A 127 1.36 15.70 -1.46
N ASP A 128 0.08 15.32 -1.53
CA ASP A 128 -0.74 15.03 -0.35
C ASP A 128 -0.41 13.68 0.31
N LEU A 129 0.18 12.75 -0.46
CA LEU A 129 0.58 11.43 0.02
C LEU A 129 2.02 11.40 0.50
N PHE A 130 2.92 12.20 -0.09
CA PHE A 130 4.29 12.33 0.35
C PHE A 130 4.34 12.95 1.75
N ILE A 131 5.13 12.36 2.65
CA ILE A 131 5.31 12.88 4.01
C ILE A 131 6.68 13.51 4.12
N ALA A 132 7.71 12.71 3.86
CA ALA A 132 9.09 13.12 3.94
C ALA A 132 9.97 12.10 3.23
N ALA A 133 11.16 12.54 2.86
CA ALA A 133 12.25 11.67 2.49
C ALA A 133 13.52 12.12 3.20
N TYR A 134 14.38 11.17 3.53
CA TYR A 134 15.66 11.46 4.17
C TYR A 134 16.77 10.67 3.50
N THR A 135 17.93 11.30 3.38
CA THR A 135 19.16 10.62 3.01
C THR A 135 20.22 10.79 4.08
N VAL A 136 21.04 9.76 4.27
CA VAL A 136 22.17 9.78 5.20
C VAL A 136 23.23 8.83 4.67
N GLY A 137 24.50 9.22 4.69
CA GLY A 137 25.53 8.39 4.10
C GLY A 137 26.89 9.05 4.03
N ASN A 138 27.82 8.34 3.41
CA ASN A 138 29.16 8.80 3.11
C ASN A 138 29.55 8.37 1.69
N GLU A 139 30.83 8.53 1.34
CA GLU A 139 31.37 8.21 0.02
C GLU A 139 31.22 6.72 -0.37
N SER A 140 31.09 5.81 0.60
CA SER A 140 30.97 4.37 0.34
C SER A 140 29.52 3.91 0.29
N GLN A 141 28.67 4.35 1.22
CA GLN A 141 27.27 3.92 1.30
C GLN A 141 26.35 5.05 1.76
N SER A 142 25.13 5.04 1.24
CA SER A 142 24.06 5.94 1.67
C SER A 142 22.75 5.21 1.83
N SER A 143 21.91 5.68 2.74
CA SER A 143 20.52 5.29 2.85
C SER A 143 19.62 6.38 2.25
N LEU A 144 18.53 5.96 1.62
CA LEU A 144 17.41 6.81 1.24
C LEU A 144 16.16 6.23 1.90
N ALA A 145 15.41 7.03 2.64
CA ALA A 145 14.16 6.62 3.25
C ALA A 145 13.01 7.44 2.68
N LEU A 146 11.95 6.77 2.23
CA LEU A 146 10.72 7.39 1.75
C LEU A 146 9.57 7.09 2.71
N PHE A 147 8.78 8.11 3.04
CA PHE A 147 7.59 8.01 3.87
C PHE A 147 6.39 8.58 3.12
N TRP A 148 5.30 7.80 3.06
CA TRP A 148 4.07 8.25 2.42
C TRP A 148 2.82 7.69 3.11
N TYR A 149 1.71 8.39 2.99
CA TYR A 149 0.42 7.91 3.44
C TYR A 149 -0.07 6.79 2.52
N LYS A 150 -0.54 5.71 3.13
CA LYS A 150 -1.14 4.60 2.37
C LYS A 150 -2.46 5.00 1.71
N ASP A 151 -3.21 5.89 2.35
CA ASP A 151 -4.55 6.26 1.92
C ASP A 151 -4.85 7.75 2.12
N GLU A 152 -5.94 8.16 1.48
CA GLU A 152 -6.47 9.52 1.50
C GLU A 152 -6.80 10.03 2.92
N ARG A 153 -6.99 9.13 3.91
CA ARG A 153 -7.32 9.54 5.29
C ARG A 153 -6.09 9.96 6.09
N ARG A 154 -4.89 9.78 5.54
CA ARG A 154 -3.60 10.18 6.16
C ARG A 154 -3.39 9.61 7.56
N ARG A 155 -3.91 8.41 7.84
CA ARG A 155 -3.84 7.79 9.18
C ARG A 155 -2.69 6.80 9.35
N GLN A 156 -2.22 6.24 8.25
CA GLN A 156 -1.22 5.17 8.25
C GLN A 156 -0.16 5.48 7.21
N VAL A 157 1.09 5.29 7.64
CA VAL A 157 2.27 5.54 6.82
C VAL A 157 2.88 4.21 6.41
N GLN A 158 3.34 4.18 5.17
CA GLN A 158 4.26 3.20 4.64
C GLN A 158 5.65 3.85 4.59
N SER A 159 6.67 3.07 4.94
CA SER A 159 8.05 3.50 4.76
C SER A 159 8.84 2.47 3.98
N LEU A 160 9.68 2.95 3.08
CA LEU A 160 10.62 2.13 2.33
C LEU A 160 11.99 2.78 2.44
N MET A 161 12.91 2.04 3.06
CA MET A 161 14.31 2.43 3.21
C MET A 161 15.12 1.64 2.20
N PHE A 162 16.05 2.31 1.56
CA PHE A 162 16.98 1.78 0.59
C PHE A 162 18.40 1.90 1.16
N LEU A 163 19.23 0.90 0.90
CA LEU A 163 20.67 0.99 1.05
C LEU A 163 21.29 1.05 -0.34
N ILE A 164 21.98 2.14 -0.63
CA ILE A 164 22.68 2.40 -1.88
C ILE A 164 24.18 2.29 -1.57
N ASP A 165 24.90 1.53 -2.39
CA ASP A 165 26.33 1.31 -2.23
C ASP A 165 27.07 1.89 -3.43
N HIS A 166 28.07 2.74 -3.15
CA HIS A 166 28.84 3.49 -4.13
C HIS A 166 30.17 2.81 -4.47
N GLU A 167 30.52 1.74 -3.75
CA GLU A 167 31.73 0.96 -3.99
C GLU A 167 31.52 -0.10 -5.07
N PRO A 168 32.57 -0.56 -5.76
CA PRO A 168 32.47 -1.68 -6.70
C PRO A 168 32.00 -2.97 -5.99
N PRO A 169 31.11 -3.77 -6.59
CA PRO A 169 30.54 -3.63 -7.93
C PRO A 169 29.16 -2.96 -7.93
N TRP A 170 28.82 -2.13 -6.94
CA TRP A 170 27.50 -1.54 -6.78
C TRP A 170 27.41 -0.14 -7.40
N GLU A 171 28.44 0.69 -7.27
CA GLU A 171 28.58 1.99 -7.98
C GLU A 171 27.27 2.81 -8.09
N GLY A 172 26.57 2.99 -6.98
CA GLY A 172 25.30 3.71 -6.87
C GLY A 172 24.04 2.85 -7.01
N ALA A 173 24.19 1.53 -7.07
CA ALA A 173 23.09 0.58 -7.16
C ALA A 173 22.43 0.32 -5.79
N LEU A 174 21.15 0.00 -5.84
CA LEU A 174 20.39 -0.51 -4.71
C LEU A 174 20.93 -1.87 -4.27
N LYS A 175 21.41 -1.92 -3.03
CA LYS A 175 21.99 -3.10 -2.37
C LYS A 175 20.99 -3.84 -1.49
N ASP A 176 20.18 -3.12 -0.74
CA ASP A 176 19.19 -3.70 0.17
C ASP A 176 18.00 -2.77 0.42
N ILE A 177 16.93 -3.31 1.01
CA ILE A 177 15.78 -2.52 1.44
C ILE A 177 15.28 -2.90 2.84
N ALA A 178 14.54 -1.98 3.46
CA ALA A 178 13.65 -2.29 4.57
C ALA A 178 12.28 -1.66 4.34
N TYR A 179 11.23 -2.47 4.29
CA TYR A 179 9.86 -2.02 4.09
C TYR A 179 9.02 -2.19 5.37
N LYS A 180 8.31 -1.12 5.77
CA LYS A 180 7.37 -1.16 6.89
C LYS A 180 5.98 -0.71 6.38
N PRO A 181 4.98 -1.61 6.34
CA PRO A 181 3.72 -1.34 5.66
C PRO A 181 2.71 -0.51 6.47
N PHE A 182 2.84 -0.42 7.80
CA PHE A 182 1.82 0.17 8.67
C PHE A 182 2.39 0.72 9.96
N ARG A 183 2.56 2.05 10.03
CA ARG A 183 2.91 2.78 11.24
C ARG A 183 2.12 4.08 11.38
N ASN A 184 2.00 4.56 12.61
CA ASN A 184 1.71 5.97 12.83
C ASN A 184 2.92 6.79 12.34
N ALA A 185 2.66 7.95 11.73
CA ALA A 185 3.71 8.77 11.10
C ALA A 185 4.83 9.15 12.06
N ASP A 186 4.47 9.69 13.23
CA ASP A 186 5.42 10.16 14.24
C ASP A 186 6.30 9.02 14.73
N ILE A 187 5.70 7.86 14.99
CA ILE A 187 6.43 6.64 15.41
C ILE A 187 7.37 6.15 14.31
N ALA A 188 6.93 6.18 13.04
CA ALA A 188 7.76 5.73 11.92
C ALA A 188 9.02 6.61 11.77
N MET A 189 8.85 7.91 11.91
CA MET A 189 9.91 8.91 11.82
C MET A 189 10.87 8.81 13.01
N GLU A 190 10.35 8.71 14.24
CA GLU A 190 11.15 8.53 15.45
C GLU A 190 12.00 7.25 15.37
N GLU A 191 11.41 6.13 14.94
CA GLU A 191 12.14 4.87 14.73
C GLU A 191 13.27 5.02 13.70
N TYR A 192 13.07 5.80 12.64
CA TYR A 192 14.10 6.04 11.62
C TYR A 192 15.25 6.88 12.17
N PHE A 193 14.97 8.03 12.79
CA PHE A 193 16.02 8.89 13.34
C PHE A 193 16.81 8.19 14.44
N LYS A 194 16.16 7.35 15.24
CA LYS A 194 16.82 6.56 16.27
C LYS A 194 17.88 5.59 15.72
N VAL A 195 17.70 5.07 14.50
CA VAL A 195 18.71 4.21 13.85
C VAL A 195 20.00 4.99 13.54
N TRP A 196 19.88 6.30 13.35
CA TRP A 196 20.98 7.18 12.93
C TRP A 196 21.40 8.17 14.02
N GLU A 197 20.99 7.98 15.28
CA GLU A 197 21.30 8.88 16.39
C GLU A 197 22.80 8.99 16.64
N ASP A 198 23.54 7.91 16.42
CA ASP A 198 25.00 7.82 16.57
C ASP A 198 25.77 8.08 15.25
N ALA A 199 25.07 8.45 14.16
CA ALA A 199 25.72 8.73 12.89
C ALA A 199 26.58 10.00 12.98
N PRO A 200 27.73 10.07 12.27
CA PRO A 200 28.57 11.27 12.27
C PRO A 200 27.82 12.51 11.76
N ASP A 201 26.98 12.30 10.76
CA ASP A 201 26.16 13.33 10.12
C ASP A 201 24.68 12.95 10.26
N PRO A 202 23.81 13.92 10.62
CA PRO A 202 22.38 13.66 10.75
C PRO A 202 21.75 13.41 9.37
N PRO A 203 20.61 12.69 9.30
CA PRO A 203 19.87 12.56 8.05
C PRO A 203 19.44 13.91 7.50
N GLU A 204 19.71 14.12 6.21
CA GLU A 204 19.31 15.28 5.44
C GLU A 204 17.91 15.03 4.86
N GLU A 205 17.01 16.00 5.01
CA GLU A 205 15.68 15.94 4.42
C GLU A 205 15.76 16.27 2.92
N LEU A 206 15.12 15.43 2.11
CA LEU A 206 14.99 15.64 0.67
C LEU A 206 13.54 16.01 0.35
N ASP A 207 13.36 16.88 -0.64
CA ASP A 207 12.04 17.04 -1.23
C ASP A 207 11.65 15.78 -2.03
N ARG A 208 10.37 15.70 -2.41
CA ARG A 208 9.82 14.55 -3.15
C ARG A 208 10.56 14.32 -4.47
N VAL A 209 10.87 15.39 -5.21
CA VAL A 209 11.45 15.30 -6.56
C VAL A 209 12.86 14.74 -6.47
N ASP A 210 13.69 15.30 -5.59
CA ASP A 210 15.07 14.87 -5.37
C ASP A 210 15.13 13.41 -4.88
N ALA A 211 14.27 13.06 -3.93
CA ALA A 211 14.19 11.70 -3.40
C ALA A 211 13.81 10.68 -4.47
N MET A 212 12.83 10.99 -5.31
CA MET A 212 12.43 10.11 -6.40
C MET A 212 13.48 10.05 -7.52
N GLN A 213 14.17 11.15 -7.82
CA GLN A 213 15.30 11.14 -8.75
C GLN A 213 16.42 10.20 -8.26
N GLN A 214 16.81 10.30 -7.00
CA GLN A 214 17.84 9.43 -6.40
C GLN A 214 17.41 7.96 -6.39
N PHE A 215 16.15 7.68 -6.05
CA PHE A 215 15.57 6.33 -6.11
C PHE A 215 15.68 5.73 -7.52
N TRP A 216 15.15 6.42 -8.54
CA TRP A 216 15.16 5.90 -9.91
C TRP A 216 16.55 5.86 -10.53
N ALA A 217 17.44 6.79 -10.17
CA ALA A 217 18.84 6.75 -10.58
C ALA A 217 19.53 5.49 -10.05
N SER A 218 19.27 5.11 -8.79
CA SER A 218 19.83 3.90 -8.19
C SER A 218 19.36 2.63 -8.91
N LEU A 219 18.08 2.55 -9.29
CA LEU A 219 17.56 1.43 -10.06
C LEU A 219 18.13 1.35 -11.49
N ARG A 220 18.40 2.50 -12.11
CA ARG A 220 19.13 2.52 -13.39
C ARG A 220 20.56 2.01 -13.24
N GLN A 221 21.21 2.30 -12.12
CA GLN A 221 22.54 1.74 -11.84
C GLN A 221 22.49 0.22 -11.71
N ASN A 222 21.50 -0.32 -11.00
CA ASN A 222 21.25 -1.77 -10.99
C ASN A 222 21.12 -2.33 -12.43
N GLN A 223 20.29 -1.71 -13.26
CA GLN A 223 20.08 -2.15 -14.64
C GLN A 223 21.37 -2.08 -15.48
N ALA A 224 22.09 -0.95 -15.42
CA ALA A 224 23.32 -0.73 -16.18
C ALA A 224 24.43 -1.72 -15.79
N GLN A 225 24.49 -2.10 -14.51
CA GLN A 225 25.48 -3.02 -13.97
C GLN A 225 25.03 -4.49 -14.04
N GLY A 226 23.83 -4.76 -14.56
CA GLY A 226 23.27 -6.11 -14.64
C GLY A 226 23.06 -6.73 -13.26
N ILE A 227 22.68 -5.93 -12.27
CA ILE A 227 22.37 -6.36 -10.89
C ILE A 227 20.86 -6.32 -10.74
N ARG A 228 20.25 -7.46 -10.42
CA ARG A 228 18.79 -7.50 -10.20
C ARG A 228 18.40 -6.89 -8.86
N LEU A 229 17.11 -6.64 -8.66
CA LEU A 229 16.59 -6.13 -7.38
C LEU A 229 16.83 -7.12 -6.21
N PRO A 230 17.01 -6.63 -4.97
CA PRO A 230 17.05 -7.47 -3.76
C PRO A 230 15.76 -8.29 -3.61
N VAL A 231 15.87 -9.52 -3.08
CA VAL A 231 14.70 -10.42 -2.94
C VAL A 231 13.57 -9.79 -2.12
N ASP A 232 13.92 -9.03 -1.08
CA ASP A 232 12.94 -8.35 -0.23
C ASP A 232 12.22 -7.24 -0.99
N PHE A 233 12.90 -6.55 -1.92
CA PHE A 233 12.25 -5.55 -2.74
C PHE A 233 11.28 -6.18 -3.73
N ILE A 234 11.67 -7.29 -4.36
CA ILE A 234 10.79 -8.05 -5.24
C ILE A 234 9.52 -8.49 -4.49
N ALA A 235 9.65 -8.93 -3.25
CA ALA A 235 8.52 -9.38 -2.43
C ALA A 235 7.53 -8.26 -2.09
N VAL A 236 8.01 -7.02 -1.94
CA VAL A 236 7.18 -5.85 -1.60
C VAL A 236 6.81 -4.97 -2.79
N LEU A 237 7.29 -5.32 -3.99
CA LEU A 237 7.07 -4.56 -5.20
C LEU A 237 5.57 -4.38 -5.52
N PRO A 238 4.71 -5.43 -5.49
CA PRO A 238 3.28 -5.27 -5.80
C PRO A 238 2.55 -4.30 -4.86
N GLN A 239 3.00 -4.16 -3.61
CA GLN A 239 2.38 -3.31 -2.60
C GLN A 239 2.87 -1.85 -2.66
N THR A 240 4.05 -1.62 -3.24
CA THR A 240 4.70 -0.30 -3.28
C THR A 240 4.62 0.37 -4.65
N LEU A 241 4.42 -0.41 -5.72
CA LEU A 241 4.48 0.05 -7.10
C LEU A 241 3.61 1.27 -7.39
N VAL A 242 2.34 1.21 -6.96
CA VAL A 242 1.39 2.32 -7.17
C VAL A 242 1.92 3.58 -6.51
N ALA A 243 2.35 3.51 -5.25
CA ALA A 243 2.88 4.66 -4.54
C ALA A 243 4.14 5.21 -5.21
N LEU A 244 5.08 4.36 -5.60
CA LEU A 244 6.33 4.79 -6.25
C LEU A 244 6.05 5.55 -7.55
N TYR A 245 5.12 5.08 -8.38
CA TYR A 245 4.74 5.82 -9.59
C TYR A 245 3.97 7.10 -9.28
N THR A 246 3.03 7.06 -8.35
CA THR A 246 2.28 8.26 -7.93
C THR A 246 3.23 9.34 -7.43
N LEU A 247 4.16 9.00 -6.54
CA LEU A 247 5.16 9.94 -6.01
C LEU A 247 6.12 10.48 -7.08
N SER A 248 6.20 9.82 -8.24
CA SER A 248 7.06 10.21 -9.36
C SER A 248 6.36 11.04 -10.42
N ASP A 249 5.12 11.49 -10.17
CA ASP A 249 4.34 12.32 -11.10
C ASP A 249 4.88 13.76 -11.12
N HIS A 250 6.08 13.92 -11.67
CA HIS A 250 6.75 15.20 -11.85
C HIS A 250 7.58 15.18 -13.15
N PRO A 251 7.58 16.23 -13.99
CA PRO A 251 8.28 16.24 -15.28
C PRO A 251 9.79 15.98 -15.21
N GLU A 252 10.42 16.31 -14.08
CA GLU A 252 11.85 16.13 -13.86
C GLU A 252 12.22 14.74 -13.33
N VAL A 253 11.23 13.93 -12.96
CA VAL A 253 11.43 12.55 -12.53
C VAL A 253 11.15 11.65 -13.73
N SER A 254 12.17 10.93 -14.17
CA SER A 254 12.00 9.89 -15.18
C SER A 254 11.97 8.55 -14.45
N PRO A 255 10.80 7.92 -14.24
CA PRO A 255 10.74 6.58 -13.66
C PRO A 255 11.16 5.52 -14.69
N LEU A 256 11.59 4.35 -14.21
CA LEU A 256 11.63 3.16 -15.07
C LEU A 256 10.19 2.78 -15.43
N SER A 257 9.99 2.20 -16.61
CA SER A 257 8.73 1.58 -16.97
C SER A 257 8.45 0.34 -16.13
N GLN A 258 7.19 -0.08 -16.07
CA GLN A 258 6.81 -1.29 -15.35
C GLN A 258 7.50 -2.54 -15.94
N GLU A 259 7.69 -2.58 -17.25
CA GLU A 259 8.41 -3.66 -17.93
C GLU A 259 9.88 -3.70 -17.52
N GLU A 260 10.57 -2.55 -17.52
CA GLU A 260 11.96 -2.45 -17.08
C GLU A 260 12.13 -2.87 -15.62
N LEU A 261 11.20 -2.46 -14.74
CA LEU A 261 11.26 -2.83 -13.33
C LEU A 261 11.02 -4.33 -13.11
N LEU A 262 10.11 -4.93 -13.87
CA LEU A 262 9.88 -6.38 -13.84
C LEU A 262 11.06 -7.17 -14.42
N ALA A 263 11.70 -6.67 -15.49
CA ALA A 263 12.93 -7.24 -16.02
C ALA A 263 14.05 -7.17 -14.96
N LEU A 264 14.22 -6.01 -14.31
CA LEU A 264 15.20 -5.81 -13.24
C LEU A 264 14.95 -6.69 -12.01
N ALA A 265 13.71 -7.12 -11.77
CA ALA A 265 13.40 -8.10 -10.72
C ALA A 265 13.86 -9.53 -11.07
N GLN A 266 14.00 -9.86 -12.36
CA GLN A 266 14.23 -11.23 -12.83
C GLN A 266 15.65 -11.44 -13.37
N GLU A 267 16.21 -10.43 -14.02
CA GLU A 267 17.42 -10.49 -14.83
C GLU A 267 18.62 -9.84 -14.15
N GLY A 268 19.79 -10.47 -14.24
CA GLY A 268 21.03 -9.98 -13.66
C GLY A 268 21.56 -10.81 -12.49
N GLN A 269 22.70 -10.40 -11.94
CA GLN A 269 23.30 -11.00 -10.76
C GLN A 269 22.51 -10.59 -9.51
N SER A 270 22.23 -11.55 -8.61
CA SER A 270 21.51 -11.25 -7.39
C SER A 270 22.36 -10.53 -6.35
N PRO A 271 21.81 -9.56 -5.61
CA PRO A 271 22.53 -8.91 -4.52
C PRO A 271 23.08 -9.90 -3.50
N GLU A 272 22.36 -10.98 -3.22
CA GLU A 272 22.78 -12.02 -2.28
C GLU A 272 23.99 -12.81 -2.79
N ARG A 273 24.08 -13.02 -4.12
CA ARG A 273 25.26 -13.63 -4.73
C ARG A 273 26.45 -12.70 -4.66
N ILE A 274 26.28 -11.41 -4.95
CA ILE A 274 27.37 -10.41 -4.85
C ILE A 274 27.87 -10.36 -3.39
N ARG A 275 26.97 -10.23 -2.41
CA ARG A 275 27.33 -10.25 -0.98
C ARG A 275 28.10 -11.52 -0.60
N LYS A 276 27.71 -12.68 -1.12
CA LYS A 276 28.43 -13.94 -0.88
C LYS A 276 29.83 -13.92 -1.50
N GLU A 277 30.00 -13.37 -2.69
CA GLU A 277 31.31 -13.20 -3.34
C GLU A 277 32.19 -12.22 -2.55
N GLU A 278 31.64 -11.11 -2.07
CA GLU A 278 32.33 -10.16 -1.18
C GLU A 278 32.74 -10.82 0.15
N GLN A 279 31.89 -11.65 0.74
CA GLN A 279 32.22 -12.39 1.96
C GLN A 279 33.36 -13.40 1.74
N LEU A 280 33.37 -14.08 0.60
CA LEU A 280 34.38 -15.10 0.28
C LEU A 280 35.72 -14.49 -0.15
N HIS A 281 35.70 -13.34 -0.82
CA HIS A 281 36.86 -12.79 -1.50
C HIS A 281 37.26 -11.40 -1.00
N GLY A 282 36.58 -10.87 0.01
CA GLY A 282 36.78 -9.51 0.49
C GLY A 282 35.99 -8.47 -0.32
N TYR A 283 35.77 -7.32 0.30
CA TYR A 283 35.09 -6.18 -0.30
C TYR A 283 36.04 -5.40 -1.20
N GLN A 284 35.50 -4.76 -2.22
CA GLN A 284 36.27 -3.83 -3.05
C GLN A 284 35.98 -2.40 -2.60
N MET A 285 37.00 -1.55 -2.63
CA MET A 285 36.87 -0.13 -2.33
C MET A 285 37.63 0.67 -3.37
N ARG A 286 37.04 1.77 -3.82
CA ARG A 286 37.69 2.74 -4.69
C ARG A 286 38.48 3.73 -3.84
N ARG A 287 39.75 3.89 -4.16
CA ARG A 287 40.62 4.90 -3.54
C ARG A 287 40.41 6.28 -4.16
N PRO A 288 40.88 7.36 -3.50
CA PRO A 288 40.82 8.72 -4.05
C PRO A 288 41.53 8.89 -5.41
N ASP A 289 42.50 8.04 -5.72
CA ASP A 289 43.20 8.03 -7.02
C ASP A 289 42.43 7.26 -8.13
N GLY A 290 41.23 6.76 -7.81
CA GLY A 290 40.37 5.99 -8.69
C GLY A 290 40.73 4.50 -8.77
N SER A 291 41.83 4.06 -8.16
CA SER A 291 42.22 2.64 -8.14
C SER A 291 41.34 1.82 -7.22
N VAL A 292 41.11 0.56 -7.57
CA VAL A 292 40.29 -0.36 -6.76
C VAL A 292 41.21 -1.24 -5.92
N MET A 293 41.00 -1.24 -4.60
CA MET A 293 41.64 -2.18 -3.68
C MET A 293 40.63 -3.22 -3.21
N ARG A 294 41.11 -4.43 -2.99
CA ARG A 294 40.38 -5.48 -2.28
C ARG A 294 40.80 -5.53 -0.81
N ILE A 295 39.83 -5.39 0.08
CA ILE A 295 40.01 -5.55 1.53
C ILE A 295 39.50 -6.93 1.92
N MET A 296 40.45 -7.78 2.32
CA MET A 296 40.12 -9.09 2.88
C MET A 296 39.55 -8.92 4.29
N ARG A 297 38.45 -9.61 4.59
CA ARG A 297 37.94 -9.67 5.96
C ARG A 297 38.97 -10.40 6.85
N PRO A 298 39.25 -9.93 8.07
CA PRO A 298 40.10 -10.66 9.00
C PRO A 298 39.48 -12.06 9.27
N PRO A 299 40.28 -13.12 9.38
CA PRO A 299 39.80 -14.50 9.49
C PRO A 299 38.95 -14.79 10.75
N ASP A 300 38.94 -13.89 11.75
CA ASP A 300 38.40 -14.16 13.09
C ASP A 300 37.14 -13.36 13.48
N GLU A 301 36.49 -12.66 12.54
CA GLU A 301 35.19 -12.01 12.84
C GLU A 301 34.01 -12.98 12.62
N PRO A 302 33.27 -13.36 13.68
CA PRO A 302 32.05 -14.16 13.53
C PRO A 302 30.92 -13.35 12.84
N LEU A 303 30.00 -14.11 12.23
CA LEU A 303 28.78 -13.61 11.56
C LEU A 303 27.81 -12.93 12.54
#